data_AF-W7HWX2-F1
#
_entry.id   AF-W7HWX2-F1
#
_cell.length_a   1.000
_cell.length_b   1.000
_cell.length_c   1.000
_cell.angle_alpha   90.00
_cell.angle_beta   90.00
_cell.angle_gamma   90.00
#
_symmetry.space_group_name_H-M   'P 1'
#
loop_
_entity.id
_entity.type
_entity.pdbx_description
1 polymer ?
#
loop_
_entity_poly.entity_id
_entity_poly.type
_entity_poly.pdbx_seq_one_letter_code
_entity_poly.pdbx_strand_id
1 'polypeptide(L)'
;MQMYRGMDVITNKHPIEERMGVPHHLMDFLNPEEAWTISQWMSVALTTIQDIRKRGKVPIVVGGTHYYVQSLLFRESIQDFEENESSGEPASRKEALVAKFPILEAPTSEILDELRRRDPVMANRWHPNDRRKILRSLEICLSTNRKASDLYAETATKNSDVSTARYSNLLFWVHASDEVLTSRLKGRVDQMIEQGLFGEIDEMFKLYKENSNIVTDSGIWQSIGWKQFLPYLTAKDESEGSPAGNPETARQTEVEIARLRAEGIEKTNIATRHYSKSQLRWIRIKLLNRLLTDKSSLPEGGIYLLDTSELSRWNEVVRDPAIRIANGTPSP
;
A
#
# COMPACT_ATOMS: atom_id res chain seq x y z
N MET A 1 -0.66 -5.74 -0.31
CA MET A 1 -1.65 -6.64 0.32
C MET A 1 -2.02 -7.80 -0.58
N GLN A 2 -2.50 -7.58 -1.82
CA GLN A 2 -2.93 -8.69 -2.71
C GLN A 2 -1.83 -9.71 -3.12
N MET A 3 -0.57 -9.47 -2.76
CA MET A 3 0.54 -10.39 -2.98
C MET A 3 0.46 -11.64 -2.09
N TYR A 4 -0.20 -11.55 -0.93
CA TYR A 4 -0.21 -12.59 0.10
C TYR A 4 -1.19 -13.73 -0.21
N ARG A 5 -0.73 -14.97 -0.01
CA ARG A 5 -1.52 -16.19 -0.22
C ARG A 5 -2.69 -16.31 0.75
N GLY A 6 -3.84 -16.79 0.27
CA GLY A 6 -4.99 -17.19 1.10
C GLY A 6 -5.78 -16.06 1.76
N MET A 7 -5.38 -14.80 1.57
CA MET A 7 -6.05 -13.61 2.12
C MET A 7 -6.88 -12.91 1.04
N ASP A 8 -7.86 -13.60 0.47
CA ASP A 8 -8.59 -13.19 -0.72
C ASP A 8 -9.64 -12.12 -0.42
N VAL A 9 -10.46 -12.36 0.61
CA VAL A 9 -11.57 -11.50 1.02
C VAL A 9 -11.02 -10.22 1.66
N ILE A 10 -10.15 -10.33 2.67
CA ILE A 10 -9.58 -9.18 3.39
C ILE A 10 -8.74 -8.27 2.47
N THR A 11 -8.06 -8.84 1.47
CA THR A 11 -7.29 -8.04 0.48
C THR A 11 -8.07 -7.73 -0.80
N ASN A 12 -9.33 -8.18 -0.87
CA ASN A 12 -10.26 -8.01 -1.98
C ASN A 12 -9.60 -8.33 -3.32
N LYS A 13 -9.10 -9.56 -3.46
CA LYS A 13 -8.61 -10.08 -4.73
C LYS A 13 -9.78 -10.29 -5.69
N HIS A 14 -9.53 -10.10 -6.98
CA HIS A 14 -10.55 -10.34 -8.00
C HIS A 14 -10.83 -11.86 -8.10
N PRO A 15 -12.09 -12.34 -8.03
CA PRO A 15 -12.41 -13.78 -8.05
C PRO A 15 -11.88 -14.47 -9.31
N ILE A 16 -11.44 -15.73 -9.21
CA ILE A 16 -10.77 -16.44 -10.33
C ILE A 16 -11.72 -16.61 -11.52
N GLU A 17 -12.97 -16.96 -11.23
CA GLU A 17 -14.07 -17.12 -12.16
C GLU A 17 -14.38 -15.84 -12.95
N GLU A 18 -14.11 -14.66 -12.38
CA GLU A 18 -14.31 -13.36 -13.03
C GLU A 18 -13.08 -12.85 -13.78
N ARG A 19 -11.95 -13.59 -13.76
CA ARG A 19 -10.71 -13.19 -14.47
C ARG A 19 -10.76 -13.52 -15.96
N MET A 20 -11.76 -14.27 -16.44
CA MET A 20 -11.88 -14.68 -17.85
C MET A 20 -10.61 -15.37 -18.39
N GLY A 21 -9.90 -16.12 -17.53
CA GLY A 21 -8.65 -16.78 -17.88
C GLY A 21 -7.44 -15.84 -18.07
N VAL A 22 -7.57 -14.54 -17.79
CA VAL A 22 -6.47 -13.57 -17.90
C VAL A 22 -5.46 -13.81 -16.76
N PRO A 23 -4.17 -14.13 -17.08
CA PRO A 23 -3.16 -14.35 -16.05
C PRO A 23 -2.93 -13.10 -15.20
N HIS A 24 -2.96 -13.27 -13.88
CA HIS A 24 -2.59 -12.24 -12.92
C HIS A 24 -1.23 -12.58 -12.33
N HIS A 25 -0.26 -11.68 -12.52
CA HIS A 25 1.09 -11.82 -11.96
C HIS A 25 1.22 -11.01 -10.67
N LEU A 26 2.16 -11.39 -9.79
CA LEU A 26 2.41 -10.72 -8.51
C LEU A 26 1.19 -10.57 -7.60
N MET A 27 0.26 -11.50 -7.72
CA MET A 27 -0.90 -11.67 -6.85
C MET A 27 -0.84 -13.08 -6.26
N ASP A 28 -1.21 -13.22 -4.99
CA ASP A 28 -1.38 -14.53 -4.36
C ASP A 28 -0.14 -15.45 -4.41
N PHE A 29 1.06 -14.90 -4.20
CA PHE A 29 2.31 -15.64 -4.33
C PHE A 29 3.21 -15.63 -3.08
N LEU A 30 3.00 -14.68 -2.17
CA LEU A 30 3.80 -14.44 -0.99
C LEU A 30 3.21 -15.11 0.26
N ASN A 31 4.03 -15.73 1.11
CA ASN A 31 3.51 -16.31 2.36
C ASN A 31 3.19 -15.22 3.40
N PRO A 32 2.17 -15.41 4.26
CA PRO A 32 1.77 -14.42 5.28
C PRO A 32 2.90 -13.97 6.23
N GLU A 33 3.90 -14.81 6.48
CA GLU A 33 5.03 -14.51 7.37
C GLU A 33 6.11 -13.65 6.70
N GLU A 34 6.09 -13.54 5.37
CA GLU A 34 7.09 -12.80 4.63
C GLU A 34 6.76 -11.30 4.57
N ALA A 35 7.72 -10.45 4.91
CA ALA A 35 7.64 -9.01 4.66
C ALA A 35 8.42 -8.67 3.40
N TRP A 36 7.74 -8.09 2.40
CA TRP A 36 8.40 -7.62 1.18
C TRP A 36 8.58 -6.11 1.15
N THR A 37 9.74 -5.70 0.68
CA THR A 37 10.07 -4.30 0.40
C THR A 37 9.68 -3.93 -1.04
N ILE A 38 9.60 -2.63 -1.31
CA ILE A 38 9.39 -2.14 -2.68
C ILE A 38 10.53 -2.56 -3.61
N SER A 39 11.79 -2.61 -3.14
CA SER A 39 12.93 -3.10 -3.95
C SER A 39 12.73 -4.54 -4.41
N GLN A 40 12.30 -5.42 -3.49
CA GLN A 40 12.04 -6.83 -3.83
C GLN A 40 10.90 -6.92 -4.84
N TRP A 41 9.79 -6.23 -4.59
CA TRP A 41 8.66 -6.20 -5.50
C TRP A 41 9.02 -5.64 -6.88
N MET A 42 9.77 -4.53 -6.94
CA MET A 42 10.24 -3.88 -8.18
C MET A 42 11.07 -4.84 -9.04
N SER A 43 12.00 -5.58 -8.43
CA SER A 43 12.84 -6.54 -9.15
C SER A 43 12.00 -7.61 -9.88
N VAL A 44 11.02 -8.18 -9.17
CA VAL A 44 10.15 -9.21 -9.75
C VAL A 44 9.15 -8.61 -10.74
N ALA A 45 8.62 -7.42 -10.49
CA ALA A 45 7.73 -6.71 -11.40
C ALA A 45 8.40 -6.38 -12.73
N LEU A 46 9.64 -5.87 -12.71
CA LEU A 46 10.41 -5.58 -13.92
C LEU A 46 10.70 -6.85 -14.72
N THR A 47 11.09 -7.93 -14.04
CA THR A 47 11.33 -9.23 -14.68
C THR A 47 10.05 -9.77 -15.33
N THR A 48 8.93 -9.68 -14.63
CA THR A 48 7.60 -10.10 -15.12
C THR A 48 7.17 -9.29 -16.34
N ILE A 49 7.34 -7.97 -16.32
CA ILE A 49 7.04 -7.09 -17.46
C ILE A 49 7.86 -7.47 -18.69
N GLN A 50 9.15 -7.75 -18.51
CA GLN A 50 10.03 -8.19 -19.61
C GLN A 50 9.57 -9.53 -20.19
N ASP A 51 9.24 -10.49 -19.33
CA ASP A 51 8.77 -11.81 -19.71
C ASP A 51 7.44 -11.76 -20.49
N ILE A 52 6.45 -10.97 -20.03
CA ILE A 52 5.19 -10.72 -20.77
C ILE A 52 5.47 -10.13 -22.15
N ARG A 53 6.37 -9.15 -22.26
CA ARG A 53 6.72 -8.52 -23.54
C ARG A 53 7.47 -9.46 -24.48
N LYS A 54 8.35 -10.33 -23.96
CA LYS A 54 9.04 -11.36 -24.76
C LYS A 54 8.06 -12.32 -25.42
N ARG A 55 6.88 -12.54 -24.84
CA ARG A 55 5.77 -13.29 -25.45
C ARG A 55 4.91 -12.48 -26.42
N GLY A 56 5.29 -11.25 -26.75
CA GLY A 56 4.51 -10.36 -27.62
C GLY A 56 3.18 -9.89 -27.01
N LYS A 57 3.06 -9.89 -25.68
CA LYS A 57 1.87 -9.43 -24.96
C LYS A 57 2.10 -8.05 -24.32
N VAL A 58 1.02 -7.33 -24.07
CA VAL A 58 1.03 -6.01 -23.40
C VAL A 58 0.83 -6.22 -21.89
N PRO A 59 1.80 -5.84 -21.03
CA PRO A 59 1.60 -5.84 -19.58
C PRO A 59 0.60 -4.77 -19.16
N ILE A 60 -0.38 -5.14 -18.33
CA ILE A 60 -1.32 -4.20 -17.70
C ILE A 60 -1.08 -4.24 -16.20
N VAL A 61 -0.64 -3.12 -15.63
CA VAL A 61 -0.39 -2.99 -14.19
C VAL A 61 -1.60 -2.33 -13.54
N VAL A 62 -2.22 -3.01 -12.58
CA VAL A 62 -3.40 -2.53 -11.85
C VAL A 62 -3.13 -2.64 -10.36
N GLY A 63 -3.47 -1.60 -9.58
CA GLY A 63 -3.36 -1.66 -8.13
C GLY A 63 -3.60 -0.33 -7.44
N GLY A 64 -3.99 -0.41 -6.17
CA GLY A 64 -4.23 0.76 -5.31
C GLY A 64 -2.97 1.33 -4.64
N THR A 65 -1.85 0.60 -4.69
CA THR A 65 -0.57 0.99 -4.10
C THR A 65 0.19 1.90 -5.06
N HIS A 66 -0.27 3.15 -5.19
CA HIS A 66 0.21 4.07 -6.22
C HIS A 66 1.71 4.38 -6.15
N TYR A 67 2.33 4.32 -4.96
CA TYR A 67 3.77 4.51 -4.85
C TYR A 67 4.58 3.38 -5.50
N TYR A 68 4.10 2.13 -5.42
CA TYR A 68 4.68 1.00 -6.18
C TYR A 68 4.49 1.21 -7.68
N VAL A 69 3.28 1.57 -8.11
CA VAL A 69 3.00 1.83 -9.53
C VAL A 69 3.89 2.96 -10.07
N GLN A 70 4.02 4.06 -9.33
CA GLN A 70 4.85 5.18 -9.72
C GLN A 70 6.34 4.80 -9.86
N SER A 71 6.86 3.94 -8.98
CA SER A 71 8.24 3.44 -9.08
C SER A 71 8.50 2.59 -10.34
N LEU A 72 7.47 1.96 -10.92
CA LEU A 72 7.58 1.28 -12.22
C LEU A 72 7.59 2.25 -13.39
N LEU A 73 6.85 3.37 -13.29
CA LEU A 73 6.72 4.34 -14.37
C LEU A 73 8.02 5.06 -14.66
N PHE A 74 8.80 5.36 -13.62
CA PHE A 74 10.01 6.17 -13.72
C PHE A 74 11.29 5.37 -13.40
N ARG A 75 12.40 5.77 -14.01
CA ARG A 75 13.75 5.20 -13.84
C ARG A 75 14.48 5.70 -12.60
N GLU A 76 13.87 6.63 -11.86
CA GLU A 76 14.38 7.15 -10.59
C GLU A 76 14.71 6.02 -9.61
N SER A 77 15.62 6.31 -8.70
CA SER A 77 16.15 5.30 -7.81
C SER A 77 15.04 4.80 -6.88
N ILE A 78 15.02 3.51 -6.59
CA ILE A 78 14.10 2.93 -5.60
C ILE A 78 14.28 3.60 -4.22
N GLN A 79 15.47 4.17 -3.98
CA GLN A 79 15.81 5.04 -2.86
C GLN A 79 14.76 6.15 -2.70
N ASP A 80 14.43 6.93 -3.74
CA ASP A 80 13.46 8.04 -3.68
C ASP A 80 12.06 7.63 -3.18
N PHE A 81 11.68 6.35 -3.38
CA PHE A 81 10.39 5.78 -2.97
C PHE A 81 10.45 5.03 -1.62
N GLU A 82 11.53 4.29 -1.35
CA GLU A 82 11.82 3.72 -0.02
C GLU A 82 11.95 4.82 1.04
N GLU A 83 12.46 5.97 0.65
CA GLU A 83 12.70 7.16 1.47
C GLU A 83 11.43 7.88 1.96
N ASN A 84 10.26 7.64 1.35
CA ASN A 84 9.02 8.36 1.69
C ASN A 84 7.96 7.52 2.41
N GLU A 85 7.92 6.19 2.24
CA GLU A 85 6.76 5.37 2.68
C GLU A 85 7.10 3.95 3.21
N SER A 86 8.28 3.37 2.98
CA SER A 86 8.51 1.94 3.30
C SER A 86 8.95 1.70 4.76
N SER A 87 8.27 0.79 5.46
CA SER A 87 8.63 0.26 6.79
C SER A 87 9.45 -1.04 6.76
N GLY A 88 9.79 -1.53 5.56
CA GLY A 88 10.56 -2.76 5.39
C GLY A 88 12.01 -2.44 5.06
N GLU A 89 12.85 -2.16 6.05
CA GLU A 89 14.24 -2.60 5.93
C GLU A 89 14.31 -4.03 6.47
N PRO A 90 15.15 -4.92 5.91
CA PRO A 90 15.38 -6.24 6.49
C PRO A 90 15.70 -6.09 7.98
N ALA A 91 15.04 -6.86 8.85
CA ALA A 91 15.25 -6.79 10.31
C ALA A 91 16.75 -6.82 10.67
N SER A 92 17.52 -7.65 9.95
CA SER A 92 18.98 -7.75 10.10
C SER A 92 19.75 -6.46 9.80
N ARG A 93 19.31 -5.64 8.83
CA ARG A 93 19.95 -4.36 8.50
C ARG A 93 19.60 -3.30 9.53
N LYS A 94 18.35 -3.27 9.97
CA LYS A 94 17.89 -2.35 11.02
C LYS A 94 18.60 -2.65 12.34
N GLU A 95 18.66 -3.91 12.75
CA GLU A 95 19.38 -4.36 13.94
C GLU A 95 20.87 -3.99 13.88
N ALA A 96 21.54 -4.20 12.73
CA ALA A 96 22.93 -3.81 12.55
C ALA A 96 23.15 -2.29 12.62
N LEU A 97 22.24 -1.50 12.06
CA LEU A 97 22.30 -0.03 12.13
C LEU A 97 22.03 0.49 13.53
N VAL A 98 21.04 -0.05 14.23
CA VAL A 98 20.72 0.30 15.62
C VAL A 98 21.87 -0.06 16.54
N ALA A 99 22.48 -1.24 16.37
CA ALA A 99 23.66 -1.64 17.14
C ALA A 99 24.84 -0.68 16.93
N LYS A 100 25.01 -0.15 15.71
CA LYS A 100 26.06 0.82 15.38
C LYS A 100 25.72 2.24 15.82
N PHE A 101 24.43 2.60 15.83
CA PHE A 101 23.93 3.93 16.11
C PHE A 101 22.72 3.89 17.05
N PRO A 102 22.96 3.84 18.39
CA PRO A 102 21.88 3.73 19.38
C PRO A 102 20.86 4.88 19.34
N ILE A 103 21.25 6.05 18.80
CA ILE A 103 20.36 7.21 18.61
C ILE A 103 19.12 6.87 17.77
N LEU A 104 19.17 5.83 16.93
CA LEU A 104 18.04 5.41 16.10
C LEU A 104 16.85 4.86 16.92
N GLU A 105 17.07 4.42 18.16
CA GLU A 105 16.01 3.96 19.07
C GLU A 105 15.51 5.08 20.00
N ALA A 106 16.10 6.27 19.95
CA ALA A 106 15.75 7.39 20.82
C ALA A 106 14.33 7.97 20.52
N PRO A 107 13.75 8.77 21.44
CA PRO A 107 12.52 9.51 21.18
C PRO A 107 12.62 10.40 19.92
N THR A 108 11.49 10.66 19.26
CA THR A 108 11.48 11.33 17.96
C THR A 108 12.09 12.73 18.01
N SER A 109 11.95 13.41 19.15
CA SER A 109 12.58 14.71 19.41
C SER A 109 14.10 14.63 19.29
N GLU A 110 14.72 13.61 19.89
CA GLU A 110 16.17 13.45 19.90
C GLU A 110 16.71 13.04 18.53
N ILE A 111 15.99 12.16 17.83
CA ILE A 111 16.30 11.80 16.44
C ILE A 111 16.21 13.04 15.54
N LEU A 112 15.17 13.86 15.72
CA LEU A 112 14.98 15.08 14.94
C LEU A 112 16.07 16.11 15.23
N ASP A 113 16.51 16.24 16.48
CA ASP A 113 17.60 17.15 16.85
C ASP A 113 18.94 16.69 16.26
N GLU A 114 19.21 15.39 16.26
CA GLU A 114 20.41 14.83 15.62
C GLU A 114 20.34 14.99 14.09
N LEU A 115 19.17 14.77 13.48
CA LEU A 115 18.95 15.07 12.08
C LEU A 115 19.19 16.55 11.79
N ARG A 116 18.71 17.46 12.64
CA ARG A 116 18.91 18.91 12.47
C ARG A 116 20.39 19.30 12.52
N ARG A 117 21.21 18.63 13.34
CA ARG A 117 22.67 18.85 13.38
C ARG A 117 23.36 18.40 12.09
N ARG A 118 22.92 17.29 11.48
CA ARG A 118 23.56 16.71 10.28
C ARG A 118 23.02 17.30 8.98
N ASP A 119 21.71 17.39 8.88
CA ASP A 119 20.94 17.80 7.71
C ASP A 119 19.76 18.71 8.13
N PRO A 120 19.99 20.02 8.33
CA PRO A 120 18.94 20.96 8.70
C PRO A 120 17.87 21.13 7.61
N VAL A 121 18.20 20.85 6.34
CA VAL A 121 17.27 20.97 5.23
C VAL A 121 16.19 19.90 5.34
N MET A 122 16.58 18.64 5.58
CA MET A 122 15.62 17.56 5.82
C MET A 122 14.90 17.71 7.16
N ALA A 123 15.58 18.14 8.22
CA ALA A 123 14.93 18.36 9.53
C ALA A 123 13.80 19.40 9.46
N ASN A 124 13.97 20.46 8.66
CA ASN A 124 12.93 21.49 8.48
C ASN A 124 11.82 21.06 7.50
N ARG A 125 12.06 20.02 6.68
CA ARG A 125 11.08 19.50 5.72
C ARG A 125 10.01 18.63 6.39
N TRP A 126 10.37 17.91 7.45
CA TRP A 126 9.49 16.93 8.08
C TRP A 126 8.76 17.48 9.29
N HIS A 127 7.49 17.09 9.46
CA HIS A 127 6.75 17.41 10.68
C HIS A 127 7.27 16.52 11.84
N PRO A 128 7.38 17.01 13.09
CA PRO A 128 7.89 16.21 14.22
C PRO A 128 7.16 14.88 14.47
N ASN A 129 5.90 14.78 14.05
CA ASN A 129 5.10 13.55 14.16
C ASN A 129 5.43 12.51 13.07
N ASP A 130 6.16 12.88 12.02
CA ASP A 130 6.56 11.99 10.92
C ASP A 130 7.82 11.19 11.31
N ARG A 131 7.79 10.51 12.46
CA ARG A 131 8.95 9.77 13.03
C ARG A 131 9.65 8.91 11.99
N ARG A 132 8.89 8.23 11.12
CA ARG A 132 9.44 7.36 10.07
C ARG A 132 10.36 8.11 9.09
N LYS A 133 9.93 9.27 8.61
CA LYS A 133 10.71 10.07 7.64
C LYS A 133 11.93 10.72 8.28
N ILE A 134 11.78 11.15 9.54
CA ILE A 134 12.86 11.69 10.36
C ILE A 134 13.92 10.61 10.60
N LEU A 135 13.51 9.44 11.10
CA LEU A 135 14.38 8.29 11.35
C LEU A 135 15.12 7.89 10.07
N ARG A 136 14.40 7.76 8.94
CA ARG A 136 15.00 7.39 7.67
C ARG A 136 16.04 8.40 7.18
N SER A 137 15.73 9.69 7.27
CA SER A 137 16.68 10.75 6.86
C SER A 137 17.96 10.68 7.71
N LEU A 138 17.82 10.37 9.00
CA LEU A 138 18.96 10.18 9.90
C LEU A 138 19.74 8.90 9.58
N GLU A 139 19.07 7.78 9.31
CA GLU A 139 19.71 6.52 8.88
C GLU A 139 20.56 6.71 7.62
N ILE A 140 20.07 7.47 6.64
CA ILE A 140 20.84 7.81 5.43
C ILE A 140 22.07 8.62 5.81
N CYS A 141 21.91 9.64 6.65
CA CYS A 141 23.03 10.46 7.09
C CYS A 141 24.10 9.64 7.85
N LEU A 142 23.68 8.69 8.66
CA LEU A 142 24.58 7.85 9.46
C LEU A 142 25.25 6.74 8.63
N SER A 143 24.52 6.13 7.69
CA SER A 143 25.03 5.03 6.87
C SER A 143 25.93 5.51 5.73
N THR A 144 25.63 6.66 5.13
CA THR A 144 26.40 7.23 4.01
C THR A 144 27.43 8.27 4.44
N ASN A 145 27.32 8.78 5.68
CA ASN A 145 28.08 9.92 6.19
C ASN A 145 27.96 11.19 5.33
N ARG A 146 26.85 11.31 4.58
CA ARG A 146 26.51 12.46 3.72
C ARG A 146 25.12 12.98 4.10
N LYS A 147 24.82 14.25 3.83
CA LYS A 147 23.46 14.78 4.04
C LYS A 147 22.49 14.10 3.08
N ALA A 148 21.33 13.72 3.58
CA ALA A 148 20.28 13.16 2.73
C ALA A 148 19.82 14.20 1.69
N SER A 149 19.76 15.48 2.07
CA SER A 149 19.46 16.60 1.17
C SER A 149 20.35 16.67 -0.06
N ASP A 150 21.65 16.46 0.13
CA ASP A 150 22.65 16.61 -0.93
C ASP A 150 22.57 15.42 -1.88
N LEU A 151 22.35 14.21 -1.34
CA LEU A 151 22.08 13.02 -2.14
C LEU A 151 20.83 13.24 -3.01
N TYR A 152 19.73 13.76 -2.46
CA TYR A 152 18.51 14.03 -3.22
C TYR A 152 18.71 15.07 -4.33
N ALA A 153 19.48 16.12 -4.06
CA ALA A 153 19.79 17.14 -5.06
C ALA A 153 20.65 16.59 -6.21
N GLU A 154 21.59 15.68 -5.92
CA GLU A 154 22.42 15.00 -6.92
C GLU A 154 21.61 14.05 -7.82
N THR A 155 20.64 13.32 -7.25
CA THR A 155 19.76 12.45 -8.04
C THR A 155 18.84 13.25 -8.96
N ALA A 156 18.33 14.39 -8.47
CA ALA A 156 17.49 15.29 -9.25
C ALA A 156 18.24 15.96 -10.42
N THR A 157 19.52 16.28 -10.24
CA THR A 157 20.35 16.91 -11.28
C THR A 157 20.90 15.92 -12.31
N LYS A 158 21.21 14.68 -11.93
CA LYS A 158 21.66 13.64 -12.89
C LYS A 158 20.58 13.18 -13.87
N ASN A 159 19.30 13.37 -13.53
CA ASN A 159 18.15 12.92 -14.32
C ASN A 159 17.50 14.02 -15.18
N SER A 160 18.10 15.22 -15.30
CA SER A 160 17.47 16.36 -15.99
C SER A 160 17.40 16.24 -17.51
N ASP A 161 18.30 15.46 -18.13
CA ASP A 161 18.50 15.48 -19.60
C ASP A 161 18.01 14.20 -20.31
N VAL A 162 17.51 13.20 -19.58
CA VAL A 162 17.02 11.92 -20.13
C VAL A 162 15.61 11.67 -19.64
N SER A 163 14.68 11.33 -20.55
CA SER A 163 13.33 10.90 -20.19
C SER A 163 13.40 9.86 -19.07
N THR A 164 12.81 10.22 -17.93
CA THR A 164 12.79 9.32 -16.78
C THR A 164 11.77 8.21 -16.96
N ALA A 165 10.87 8.26 -17.95
CA ALA A 165 9.95 7.18 -18.23
C ALA A 165 10.69 5.87 -18.52
N ARG A 166 10.29 4.80 -17.83
CA ARG A 166 10.87 3.49 -18.03
C ARG A 166 10.45 2.88 -19.37
N TYR A 167 9.21 3.15 -19.77
CA TYR A 167 8.52 2.58 -20.93
C TYR A 167 7.59 3.60 -21.58
N SER A 168 7.13 3.31 -22.80
CA SER A 168 5.94 3.95 -23.37
C SER A 168 4.71 3.43 -22.64
N ASN A 169 4.15 4.26 -21.76
CA ASN A 169 3.04 3.88 -20.89
C ASN A 169 1.72 4.43 -21.44
N LEU A 170 0.61 3.84 -21.03
CA LEU A 170 -0.74 4.40 -21.17
C LEU A 170 -1.38 4.41 -19.78
N LEU A 171 -1.81 5.57 -19.31
CA LEU A 171 -2.27 5.74 -17.93
C LEU A 171 -3.77 6.01 -17.89
N PHE A 172 -4.51 5.07 -17.29
CA PHE A 172 -5.92 5.24 -16.97
C PHE A 172 -6.10 5.55 -15.49
N TRP A 173 -6.83 6.62 -15.19
CA TRP A 173 -7.28 6.92 -13.83
C TRP A 173 -8.77 6.63 -13.72
N VAL A 174 -9.09 5.49 -13.11
CA VAL A 174 -10.45 5.12 -12.75
C VAL A 174 -10.87 5.93 -11.52
N HIS A 175 -11.82 6.85 -11.70
CA HIS A 175 -12.25 7.81 -10.69
C HIS A 175 -13.74 7.67 -10.40
N ALA A 176 -14.17 8.01 -9.19
CA ALA A 176 -15.56 8.24 -8.84
C ALA A 176 -15.63 9.48 -7.95
N SER A 177 -16.75 10.20 -7.96
CA SER A 177 -16.97 11.31 -7.04
C SER A 177 -16.87 10.86 -5.56
N ASP A 178 -16.47 11.75 -4.66
CA ASP A 178 -16.25 11.41 -3.25
C ASP A 178 -17.53 10.89 -2.57
N GLU A 179 -18.67 11.48 -2.91
CA GLU A 179 -19.98 11.07 -2.38
C GLU A 179 -20.36 9.65 -2.85
N VAL A 180 -20.22 9.37 -4.15
CA VAL A 180 -20.51 8.06 -4.72
C VAL A 180 -19.54 7.01 -4.19
N LEU A 181 -18.24 7.33 -4.14
CA LEU A 181 -17.22 6.42 -3.61
C LEU A 181 -17.48 6.12 -2.12
N THR A 182 -17.77 7.13 -1.31
CA THR A 182 -18.09 6.96 0.11
C THR A 182 -19.33 6.09 0.30
N SER A 183 -20.35 6.27 -0.54
CA SER A 183 -21.56 5.44 -0.52
C SER A 183 -21.27 3.99 -0.91
N ARG A 184 -20.44 3.73 -1.93
CA ARG A 184 -20.04 2.35 -2.31
C ARG A 184 -19.15 1.67 -1.29
N LEU A 185 -18.32 2.43 -0.58
CA LEU A 185 -17.50 1.91 0.51
C LEU A 185 -18.37 1.57 1.74
N LYS A 186 -19.54 2.22 1.89
CA LYS A 186 -20.55 1.84 2.89
C LYS A 186 -21.16 0.50 2.47
N GLY A 187 -21.15 -0.49 3.37
CA GLY A 187 -21.65 -1.84 3.07
C GLY A 187 -20.61 -2.77 2.42
N ARG A 188 -19.45 -2.26 2.01
CA ARG A 188 -18.37 -3.11 1.47
C ARG A 188 -17.87 -4.11 2.51
N VAL A 189 -17.70 -3.68 3.77
CA VAL A 189 -17.29 -4.59 4.84
C VAL A 189 -18.38 -5.63 5.10
N ASP A 190 -19.66 -5.25 4.99
CA ASP A 190 -20.77 -6.19 5.14
C ASP A 190 -20.75 -7.26 4.03
N GLN A 191 -20.47 -6.87 2.78
CA GLN A 191 -20.25 -7.83 1.68
C GLN A 191 -19.05 -8.75 1.92
N MET A 192 -17.94 -8.22 2.45
CA MET A 192 -16.78 -9.03 2.82
C MET A 192 -17.13 -10.03 3.92
N ILE A 193 -17.98 -9.64 4.89
CA ILE A 193 -18.47 -10.54 5.93
C ILE A 193 -19.29 -11.68 5.33
N GLU A 194 -20.20 -11.38 4.39
CA GLU A 194 -20.98 -12.39 3.66
C GLU A 194 -20.09 -13.34 2.84
N GLN A 195 -18.97 -12.84 2.31
CA GLN A 195 -17.96 -13.62 1.59
C GLN A 195 -17.01 -14.42 2.49
N GLY A 196 -17.17 -14.35 3.82
CA GLY A 196 -16.38 -15.16 4.75
C GLY A 196 -15.16 -14.45 5.37
N LEU A 197 -15.15 -13.12 5.45
CA LEU A 197 -14.07 -12.35 6.10
C LEU A 197 -13.70 -12.88 7.49
N PHE A 198 -14.69 -13.29 8.29
CA PHE A 198 -14.44 -13.80 9.64
C PHE A 198 -13.62 -15.10 9.64
N GLY A 199 -13.80 -15.96 8.63
CA GLY A 199 -12.99 -17.16 8.45
C GLY A 199 -11.52 -16.82 8.19
N GLU A 200 -11.26 -15.88 7.26
CA GLU A 200 -9.88 -15.46 6.96
C GLU A 200 -9.19 -14.81 8.16
N ILE A 201 -9.87 -13.92 8.89
CA ILE A 201 -9.24 -13.30 10.07
C ILE A 201 -9.05 -14.30 11.22
N ASP A 202 -9.92 -15.29 11.39
CA ASP A 202 -9.69 -16.36 12.37
C ASP A 202 -8.42 -17.17 12.02
N GLU A 203 -8.18 -17.46 10.74
CA GLU A 203 -6.95 -18.11 10.27
C GLU A 203 -5.72 -17.22 10.46
N MET A 204 -5.82 -15.93 10.13
CA MET A 204 -4.76 -14.96 10.41
C MET A 204 -4.43 -14.90 11.91
N PHE A 205 -5.43 -15.00 12.79
CA PHE A 205 -5.23 -14.98 14.24
C PHE A 205 -4.52 -16.22 14.76
N LYS A 206 -4.82 -17.40 14.20
CA LYS A 206 -4.07 -18.62 14.52
C LYS A 206 -2.60 -18.47 14.16
N LEU A 207 -2.30 -18.01 12.94
CA LEU A 207 -0.92 -17.75 12.50
C LEU A 207 -0.22 -16.71 13.39
N TYR A 208 -0.96 -15.65 13.78
CA TYR A 208 -0.46 -14.63 14.70
C TYR A 208 -0.07 -15.19 16.06
N LYS A 209 -0.86 -16.12 16.61
CA LYS A 209 -0.58 -16.76 17.91
C LYS A 209 0.55 -17.79 17.84
N GLU A 210 0.62 -18.56 16.76
CA GLU A 210 1.61 -19.62 16.59
C GLU A 210 3.02 -19.08 16.37
N ASN A 211 3.15 -17.83 15.90
CA ASN A 211 4.44 -17.23 15.56
C ASN A 211 4.72 -15.98 16.40
N SER A 212 5.49 -16.16 17.46
CA SER A 212 5.90 -15.10 18.41
C SER A 212 6.76 -14.00 17.80
N ASN A 213 7.27 -14.17 16.57
CA ASN A 213 8.14 -13.20 15.89
C ASN A 213 7.39 -12.29 14.89
N ILE A 214 6.05 -12.35 14.85
CA ILE A 214 5.28 -11.51 13.94
C ILE A 214 5.34 -10.04 14.37
N VAL A 215 5.87 -9.20 13.48
CA VAL A 215 5.84 -7.75 13.61
C VAL A 215 4.55 -7.24 12.96
N THR A 216 3.59 -6.78 13.77
CA THR A 216 2.27 -6.31 13.30
C THR A 216 2.32 -5.03 12.44
N ASP A 217 3.46 -4.34 12.43
CA ASP A 217 3.74 -3.18 11.59
C ASP A 217 4.47 -3.52 10.28
N SER A 218 4.46 -4.79 9.87
CA SER A 218 5.03 -5.25 8.60
C SER A 218 4.10 -6.22 7.86
N GLY A 219 4.32 -6.35 6.56
CA GLY A 219 3.67 -7.34 5.70
C GLY A 219 2.13 -7.34 5.70
N ILE A 220 1.53 -8.53 5.71
CA ILE A 220 0.07 -8.71 5.67
C ILE A 220 -0.63 -8.15 6.91
N TRP A 221 0.09 -8.05 8.03
CA TRP A 221 -0.44 -7.60 9.31
C TRP A 221 -0.78 -6.10 9.32
N GLN A 222 -0.35 -5.34 8.30
CA GLN A 222 -0.78 -3.97 8.06
C GLN A 222 -2.13 -3.84 7.34
N SER A 223 -2.74 -4.95 6.91
CA SER A 223 -4.00 -4.92 6.16
C SER A 223 -5.14 -4.25 6.96
N ILE A 224 -5.94 -3.48 6.22
CA ILE A 224 -7.19 -2.92 6.74
C ILE A 224 -8.20 -4.07 6.85
N GLY A 225 -8.77 -4.25 8.04
CA GLY A 225 -9.64 -5.38 8.36
C GLY A 225 -8.98 -6.44 9.24
N TRP A 226 -7.66 -6.35 9.49
CA TRP A 226 -6.98 -7.22 10.46
C TRP A 226 -6.85 -6.52 11.81
N LYS A 227 -6.07 -5.43 11.85
CA LYS A 227 -5.78 -4.67 13.08
C LYS A 227 -7.03 -4.19 13.80
N GLN A 228 -8.08 -3.87 13.03
CA GLN A 228 -9.34 -3.38 13.57
C GLN A 228 -10.12 -4.45 14.32
N PHE A 229 -9.95 -5.73 13.96
CA PHE A 229 -10.63 -6.85 14.60
C PHE A 229 -9.78 -7.56 15.66
N LEU A 230 -8.51 -7.18 15.83
CA LEU A 230 -7.63 -7.80 16.83
C LEU A 230 -8.24 -7.83 18.24
N PRO A 231 -8.87 -6.75 18.78
CA PRO A 231 -9.54 -6.82 20.08
C PRO A 231 -10.68 -7.83 20.14
N TYR A 232 -11.47 -7.93 19.06
CA TYR A 232 -12.55 -8.91 18.94
C TYR A 232 -12.00 -10.34 18.94
N LEU A 233 -10.94 -10.59 18.18
CA LEU A 233 -10.31 -11.91 18.07
C LEU A 233 -9.69 -12.36 19.39
N THR A 234 -9.02 -11.46 20.11
CA THR A 234 -8.49 -11.72 21.45
C THR A 234 -9.61 -12.07 22.43
N ALA A 235 -10.68 -11.28 22.51
CA ALA A 235 -11.79 -11.55 23.43
C ALA A 235 -12.53 -12.86 23.10
N LYS A 236 -12.68 -13.18 21.80
CA LYS A 236 -13.26 -14.45 21.34
C LYS A 236 -12.40 -15.64 21.78
N ASP A 237 -11.09 -15.56 21.57
CA ASP A 237 -10.16 -16.63 21.94
C ASP A 237 -10.09 -16.87 23.46
N GLU A 238 -10.06 -15.79 24.24
CA GLU A 238 -10.10 -15.85 25.71
C GLU A 238 -11.39 -16.50 26.22
N SER A 239 -12.52 -16.22 25.55
CA SER A 239 -13.80 -16.85 25.87
C SER A 239 -13.86 -18.34 25.52
N GLU A 240 -13.22 -18.77 24.43
CA GLU A 240 -13.17 -20.18 24.02
C GLU A 240 -12.22 -21.01 24.91
N GLY A 241 -11.15 -20.39 25.43
CA GLY A 241 -10.18 -21.05 26.31
C GLY A 241 -10.54 -21.07 27.80
N SER A 242 -11.55 -20.31 28.23
CA SER A 242 -11.94 -20.21 29.63
C SER A 242 -12.91 -21.34 30.06
N PRO A 243 -12.78 -21.90 31.29
CA PRO A 243 -13.78 -22.83 31.83
C PRO A 243 -15.16 -22.17 31.82
N ALA A 244 -16.22 -22.95 31.58
CA ALA A 244 -17.60 -22.46 31.61
C ALA A 244 -17.88 -21.71 32.92
N GLY A 245 -17.91 -20.38 32.84
CA GLY A 245 -18.23 -19.50 33.95
C GLY A 245 -19.71 -19.60 34.33
N ASN A 246 -20.14 -18.82 35.32
CA ASN A 246 -21.56 -18.74 35.61
C ASN A 246 -22.33 -18.14 34.40
N PRO A 247 -23.65 -18.41 34.25
CA PRO A 247 -24.42 -17.96 33.10
C PRO A 247 -24.45 -16.44 32.89
N GLU A 248 -24.29 -15.66 33.96
CA GLU A 248 -24.29 -14.21 33.91
C GLU A 248 -22.99 -13.67 33.30
N THR A 249 -21.85 -14.21 33.70
CA THR A 249 -20.54 -13.90 33.14
C THR A 249 -20.46 -14.31 31.68
N ALA A 250 -20.97 -15.49 31.31
CA ALA A 250 -21.01 -15.93 29.91
C ALA A 250 -21.80 -14.94 29.03
N ARG A 251 -22.97 -14.48 29.51
CA ARG A 251 -23.79 -13.49 28.80
C ARG A 251 -23.10 -12.14 28.66
N GLN A 252 -22.38 -11.69 29.69
CA GLN A 252 -21.61 -10.44 29.63
C GLN A 252 -20.48 -10.52 28.60
N THR A 253 -19.76 -11.64 28.56
CA THR A 253 -18.71 -11.89 27.57
C THR A 253 -19.26 -11.90 26.14
N GLU A 254 -20.39 -12.57 25.89
CA GLU A 254 -21.04 -12.58 24.57
C GLU A 254 -21.42 -11.16 24.10
N VAL A 255 -21.96 -10.33 25.00
CA VAL A 255 -22.32 -8.94 24.71
C VAL A 255 -21.07 -8.12 24.38
N GLU A 256 -19.97 -8.30 25.12
CA GLU A 256 -18.72 -7.60 24.85
C GLU A 256 -18.07 -8.02 23.53
N ILE A 257 -18.04 -9.32 23.22
CA ILE A 257 -17.55 -9.83 21.93
C ILE A 257 -18.37 -9.25 20.77
N ALA A 258 -19.70 -9.19 20.90
CA ALA A 258 -20.57 -8.58 19.89
C ALA A 258 -20.29 -7.08 19.73
N ARG A 259 -20.04 -6.36 20.84
CA ARG A 259 -19.66 -4.95 20.83
C ARG A 259 -18.33 -4.73 20.11
N LEU A 260 -17.30 -5.51 20.45
CA LEU A 260 -15.97 -5.43 19.81
C LEU A 260 -16.03 -5.79 18.32
N ARG A 261 -16.88 -6.75 17.93
CA ARG A 261 -17.14 -7.08 16.53
C ARG A 261 -17.70 -5.88 15.77
N ALA A 262 -18.73 -5.23 16.30
CA ALA A 262 -19.33 -4.03 15.69
C ALA A 262 -18.33 -2.86 15.61
N GLU A 263 -17.52 -2.69 16.65
CA GLU A 263 -16.46 -1.68 16.68
C GLU A 263 -15.38 -1.94 15.61
N GLY A 264 -14.98 -3.21 15.42
CA GLY A 264 -14.04 -3.61 14.37
C GLY A 264 -14.56 -3.31 12.96
N ILE A 265 -15.86 -3.54 12.71
CA ILE A 265 -16.52 -3.18 11.45
C ILE A 265 -16.45 -1.68 11.20
N GLU A 266 -16.86 -0.86 12.18
CA GLU A 266 -16.86 0.60 12.02
C GLU A 266 -15.45 1.15 11.82
N LYS A 267 -14.47 0.66 12.59
CA LYS A 267 -13.06 1.03 12.42
C LYS A 267 -12.53 0.65 11.04
N THR A 268 -12.94 -0.50 10.50
CA THR A 268 -12.55 -0.95 9.15
C THR A 268 -13.17 -0.06 8.06
N ASN A 269 -14.43 0.32 8.21
CA ASN A 269 -15.09 1.30 7.33
C ASN A 269 -14.37 2.66 7.35
N ILE A 270 -14.04 3.17 8.54
CA ILE A 270 -13.26 4.40 8.71
C ILE A 270 -11.90 4.29 8.02
N ALA A 271 -11.12 3.25 8.32
CA ALA A 271 -9.80 3.04 7.75
C ALA A 271 -9.82 2.95 6.22
N THR A 272 -10.82 2.26 5.66
CA THR A 272 -11.01 2.14 4.20
C THR A 272 -11.28 3.51 3.55
N ARG A 273 -12.11 4.36 4.17
CA ARG A 273 -12.35 5.74 3.71
C ARG A 273 -11.09 6.61 3.80
N HIS A 274 -10.28 6.46 4.85
CA HIS A 274 -9.01 7.17 4.93
C HIS A 274 -8.04 6.72 3.85
N TYR A 275 -7.98 5.42 3.57
CA TYR A 275 -7.12 4.88 2.52
C TYR A 275 -7.50 5.42 1.14
N SER A 276 -8.78 5.45 0.78
CA SER A 276 -9.22 6.01 -0.51
C SER A 276 -8.86 7.49 -0.67
N LYS A 277 -9.01 8.29 0.40
CA LYS A 277 -8.58 9.70 0.41
C LYS A 277 -7.08 9.85 0.24
N SER A 278 -6.28 9.00 0.88
CA SER A 278 -4.82 8.97 0.72
C SER A 278 -4.41 8.60 -0.71
N GLN A 279 -5.11 7.65 -1.36
CA GLN A 279 -4.88 7.31 -2.77
C GLN A 279 -5.18 8.49 -3.69
N LEU A 280 -6.34 9.14 -3.54
CA LEU A 280 -6.70 10.32 -4.33
C LEU A 280 -5.69 11.46 -4.15
N ARG A 281 -5.24 11.69 -2.91
CA ARG A 281 -4.19 12.67 -2.61
C ARG A 281 -2.88 12.30 -3.30
N TRP A 282 -2.48 11.03 -3.30
CA TRP A 282 -1.29 10.57 -3.99
C TRP A 282 -1.36 10.82 -5.49
N ILE A 283 -2.46 10.41 -6.13
CA ILE A 283 -2.64 10.63 -7.58
C ILE A 283 -2.55 12.13 -7.88
N ARG A 284 -3.37 12.95 -7.22
CA ARG A 284 -3.50 14.38 -7.52
C ARG A 284 -2.24 15.20 -7.21
N ILE A 285 -1.55 14.89 -6.11
CA ILE A 285 -0.43 15.72 -5.62
C ILE A 285 0.93 15.13 -5.98
N LYS A 286 1.11 13.80 -5.94
CA LYS A 286 2.41 13.18 -6.20
C LYS A 286 2.55 12.80 -7.65
N LEU A 287 1.64 11.96 -8.16
CA LEU A 287 1.74 11.43 -9.52
C LEU A 287 1.55 12.53 -10.57
N LEU A 288 0.47 13.32 -10.50
CA LEU A 288 0.22 14.38 -11.49
C LEU A 288 1.33 15.43 -11.50
N ASN A 289 1.79 15.91 -10.34
CA ASN A 289 2.89 16.87 -10.30
C ASN A 289 4.16 16.28 -10.90
N ARG A 290 4.49 15.02 -10.61
CA ARG A 290 5.66 14.35 -11.19
C ARG A 290 5.57 14.25 -12.71
N LEU A 291 4.38 13.93 -13.23
CA LEU A 291 4.09 13.86 -14.66
C LEU A 291 4.15 15.25 -15.33
N LEU A 292 3.73 16.31 -14.65
CA LEU A 292 3.81 17.69 -15.15
C LEU A 292 5.25 18.22 -15.18
N THR A 293 6.10 17.82 -14.23
CA THR A 293 7.52 18.22 -14.18
C THR A 293 8.34 17.57 -15.28
N ASP A 294 8.02 16.34 -15.70
CA ASP A 294 8.71 15.65 -16.78
C ASP A 294 7.75 15.35 -17.94
N LYS A 295 7.44 16.39 -18.69
CA LYS A 295 6.56 16.29 -19.87
C LYS A 295 7.11 15.36 -20.95
N SER A 296 8.42 15.13 -20.98
CA SER A 296 9.06 14.20 -21.92
C SER A 296 8.73 12.74 -21.63
N SER A 297 8.29 12.46 -20.41
CA SER A 297 7.93 11.13 -19.91
C SER A 297 6.41 10.86 -19.91
N LEU A 298 5.62 11.82 -20.40
CA LEU A 298 4.17 11.65 -20.56
C LEU A 298 3.87 10.77 -21.77
N PRO A 299 2.88 9.87 -21.69
CA PRO A 299 2.23 9.33 -22.87
C PRO A 299 1.72 10.48 -23.76
N GLU A 300 1.71 10.32 -25.08
CA GLU A 300 0.95 11.23 -25.96
C GLU A 300 -0.51 11.25 -25.48
N GLY A 301 -0.96 12.37 -24.90
CA GLY A 301 -2.29 12.53 -24.30
C GLY A 301 -2.37 12.48 -22.76
N GLY A 302 -1.27 12.16 -22.07
CA GLY A 302 -1.18 12.26 -20.61
C GLY A 302 -1.90 11.15 -19.84
N ILE A 303 -2.71 11.54 -18.83
CA ILE A 303 -3.51 10.61 -18.02
C ILE A 303 -4.97 10.70 -18.45
N TYR A 304 -5.57 9.56 -18.75
CA TYR A 304 -6.96 9.47 -19.18
C TYR A 304 -7.85 9.19 -17.98
N LEU A 305 -8.70 10.16 -17.64
CA LEU A 305 -9.70 10.01 -16.58
C LEU A 305 -10.87 9.18 -17.10
N LEU A 306 -11.22 8.11 -16.38
CA LEU A 306 -12.40 7.30 -16.63
C LEU A 306 -13.34 7.44 -15.43
N ASP A 307 -14.46 8.16 -15.63
CA ASP A 307 -15.42 8.41 -14.56
C ASP A 307 -16.36 7.20 -14.37
N THR A 308 -16.32 6.62 -13.19
CA THR A 308 -17.12 5.46 -12.78
C THR A 308 -18.26 5.85 -11.84
N SER A 309 -18.57 7.14 -11.68
CA SER A 309 -19.62 7.62 -10.76
C SER A 309 -21.00 7.05 -11.11
N GLU A 310 -21.29 6.84 -12.40
CA GLU A 310 -22.54 6.23 -12.88
C GLU A 310 -22.28 4.85 -13.52
N LEU A 311 -22.46 3.77 -12.75
CA LEU A 311 -22.22 2.40 -13.25
C LEU A 311 -23.19 1.99 -14.37
N SER A 312 -24.40 2.56 -14.41
CA SER A 312 -25.37 2.33 -15.50
C SER A 312 -24.82 2.73 -16.87
N ARG A 313 -23.88 3.70 -16.91
CA ARG A 313 -23.23 4.19 -18.12
C ARG A 313 -21.82 3.64 -18.33
N TRP A 314 -21.41 2.64 -17.55
CA TRP A 314 -20.06 2.05 -17.58
C TRP A 314 -19.56 1.77 -19.00
N ASN A 315 -20.39 1.17 -19.85
CA ASN A 315 -20.01 0.85 -21.22
C ASN A 315 -19.66 2.11 -22.03
N GLU A 316 -20.51 3.14 -21.93
CA GLU A 316 -20.41 4.39 -22.67
C GLU A 316 -19.24 5.28 -22.20
N VAL A 317 -19.03 5.39 -20.89
CA VAL A 317 -18.13 6.40 -20.29
C VAL A 317 -16.81 5.83 -19.76
N VAL A 318 -16.69 4.50 -19.65
CA VAL A 318 -15.48 3.83 -19.13
C VAL A 318 -14.94 2.82 -20.14
N ARG A 319 -15.69 1.75 -20.42
CA ARG A 319 -15.21 0.60 -21.21
C ARG A 319 -14.88 1.00 -22.64
N ASP A 320 -15.85 1.55 -23.36
CA ASP A 320 -15.69 1.83 -24.79
C ASP A 320 -14.67 2.97 -25.04
N PRO A 321 -14.64 4.06 -24.24
CA PRO A 321 -13.55 5.04 -24.31
C PRO A 321 -12.17 4.44 -24.03
N ALA A 322 -12.02 3.63 -22.98
CA ALA A 322 -10.74 3.01 -22.64
C ALA A 322 -10.23 2.10 -23.78
N ILE A 323 -11.12 1.32 -24.40
CA ILE A 323 -10.79 0.48 -25.55
C ILE A 323 -10.37 1.33 -26.75
N ARG A 324 -11.08 2.43 -27.07
CA ARG A 324 -10.71 3.34 -28.17
C ARG A 324 -9.31 3.94 -27.96
N ILE A 325 -9.05 4.44 -26.75
CA ILE A 325 -7.75 5.01 -26.37
C ILE A 325 -6.65 3.94 -26.48
N ALA A 326 -6.89 2.73 -25.96
CA ALA A 326 -5.93 1.62 -26.03
C ALA A 326 -5.64 1.18 -27.47
N ASN A 327 -6.60 1.32 -28.39
CA ASN A 327 -6.43 1.03 -29.82
C ASN A 327 -5.80 2.19 -30.61
N GLY A 328 -5.45 3.31 -29.97
CA GLY A 328 -4.87 4.48 -30.65
C GLY A 328 -5.85 5.25 -31.53
N THR A 329 -7.16 5.08 -31.32
CA THR A 329 -8.18 5.84 -32.05
C THR A 329 -8.45 7.14 -31.29
N PRO A 330 -8.31 8.33 -31.89
CA PRO A 330 -8.58 9.58 -31.19
C PRO A 330 -10.04 9.61 -30.71
N SER A 331 -10.26 10.05 -29.46
CA SER A 331 -11.61 10.36 -28.97
C SER A 331 -12.19 11.53 -29.78
N PRO A 332 -13.50 11.50 -30.11
CA PRO A 332 -14.18 12.61 -30.76
C PRO A 332 -14.18 13.90 -29.92
#